data_AF-A0A399QWT5-F1
#
_entry.id   AF-A0A399QWT5-F1
#
_cell.length_a   1.000
_cell.length_b   1.000
_cell.length_c   1.000
_cell.angle_alpha   90.00
_cell.angle_beta   90.00
_cell.angle_gamma   90.00
#
_symmetry.space_group_name_H-M   'P 1'
#
loop_
_entity.id
_entity.type
_entity.pdbx_description
1 polymer ?
#
loop_
_entity_poly.entity_id
_entity_poly.type
_entity_poly.pdbx_seq_one_letter_code
_entity_poly.pdbx_strand_id
1 'polypeptide(L)'
;MLEFIEEHSQTILIFLIAVVALYVAYQQHLTSRKKLKLAMFDRRLVIYDALKDFLVSFQRDLTIDFEQLQEMRRQLAGAEFLYGPKVIALNQEIIDFAVEYLTVQDTLKEVEHLSDDERRPSLQREKALTLRLVAALDRVHEAYKPYLHFTRVK
;
A
#
# COMPACT_ATOMS: atom_id res chain seq x y z
N MET A 1 -54.44 -36.33 8.84
CA MET A 1 -53.48 -35.21 8.84
C MET A 1 -52.18 -35.57 9.54
N LEU A 2 -52.21 -36.14 10.75
CA LEU A 2 -51.00 -36.57 11.47
C LEU A 2 -50.23 -37.71 10.76
N GLU A 3 -50.92 -38.73 10.23
CA GLU A 3 -50.28 -39.85 9.51
C GLU A 3 -49.56 -39.42 8.21
N PHE A 4 -50.14 -38.46 7.46
CA PHE A 4 -49.54 -37.92 6.24
C PHE A 4 -48.25 -37.13 6.51
N ILE A 5 -48.20 -36.43 7.65
CA ILE A 5 -47.02 -35.69 8.10
C ILE A 5 -45.92 -36.66 8.54
N GLU A 6 -46.26 -37.78 9.18
CA GLU A 6 -45.31 -38.82 9.55
C GLU A 6 -44.65 -39.45 8.31
N GLU A 7 -45.46 -39.83 7.32
CA GLU A 7 -45.01 -40.49 6.08
C GLU A 7 -44.13 -39.58 5.19
N HIS A 8 -44.40 -38.27 5.15
CA HIS A 8 -43.69 -37.31 4.31
C HIS A 8 -42.69 -36.41 5.07
N SER A 9 -42.53 -36.64 6.38
CA SER A 9 -41.67 -35.84 7.28
C SER A 9 -40.25 -35.69 6.75
N GLN A 10 -39.67 -36.77 6.21
CA GLN A 10 -38.31 -36.77 5.66
C GLN A 10 -38.21 -35.93 4.39
N THR A 11 -39.18 -36.00 3.49
CA THR A 11 -39.20 -35.23 2.23
C THR A 11 -39.37 -33.74 2.50
N ILE A 12 -40.25 -33.37 3.43
CA ILE A 12 -40.43 -31.99 3.87
C ILE A 12 -39.15 -31.46 4.49
N LEU A 13 -38.48 -32.25 5.33
CA LEU A 13 -37.20 -31.89 5.93
C LEU A 13 -36.11 -31.69 4.87
N ILE A 14 -35.97 -32.60 3.90
CA ILE A 14 -35.00 -32.48 2.80
C ILE A 14 -35.28 -31.23 1.97
N PHE A 15 -36.55 -30.95 1.66
CA PHE A 15 -36.92 -29.75 0.91
C PHE A 15 -36.59 -28.47 1.69
N LEU A 16 -36.90 -28.43 2.99
CA LEU A 16 -36.55 -27.29 3.85
C LEU A 16 -35.03 -27.10 3.94
N ILE A 17 -34.26 -28.18 4.11
CA ILE A 17 -32.79 -28.14 4.10
C ILE A 17 -32.28 -27.61 2.76
N ALA A 18 -32.84 -28.05 1.63
CA ALA A 18 -32.45 -27.59 0.31
C ALA A 18 -32.70 -26.09 0.11
N VAL A 19 -33.86 -25.58 0.55
CA VAL A 19 -34.18 -24.13 0.51
C VAL A 19 -33.22 -23.33 1.38
N VAL A 20 -32.94 -23.79 2.60
CA VAL A 20 -31.99 -23.14 3.50
C VAL A 20 -30.58 -23.17 2.91
N ALA A 21 -30.14 -24.29 2.34
CA ALA A 21 -28.84 -24.42 1.70
C ALA A 21 -28.69 -23.47 0.51
N LEU A 22 -29.72 -23.33 -0.33
CA LEU A 22 -29.72 -22.39 -1.45
C LEU A 22 -29.63 -20.94 -0.97
N TYR A 23 -30.37 -20.60 0.08
CA TYR A 23 -30.32 -19.28 0.70
C TYR A 23 -28.93 -18.97 1.29
N VAL A 24 -28.34 -19.91 2.02
CA VAL A 24 -26.99 -19.77 2.59
C VAL A 24 -25.96 -19.63 1.48
N ALA A 25 -26.02 -20.43 0.42
CA ALA A 25 -25.10 -20.32 -0.72
C ALA A 25 -25.20 -18.95 -1.40
N TYR A 26 -26.41 -18.42 -1.57
CA TYR A 26 -26.62 -17.07 -2.10
C TYR A 26 -26.01 -15.98 -1.20
N GLN A 27 -26.22 -16.09 0.12
CA GLN A 27 -25.62 -15.17 1.09
C GLN A 27 -24.09 -15.25 1.12
N GLN A 28 -23.52 -16.46 1.01
CA GLN A 28 -22.08 -16.67 0.90
C GLN A 28 -21.52 -16.01 -0.36
N HIS A 29 -22.19 -16.13 -1.50
CA HIS A 29 -21.76 -15.47 -2.75
C HIS A 29 -21.69 -13.94 -2.60
N LEU A 30 -22.73 -13.33 -2.03
CA LEU A 30 -22.77 -11.88 -1.77
C LEU A 30 -21.68 -11.46 -0.78
N THR A 31 -21.47 -12.24 0.28
CA THR A 31 -20.46 -11.97 1.32
C THR A 31 -19.06 -12.06 0.75
N SER A 32 -18.75 -13.08 -0.05
CA SER A 32 -17.44 -13.26 -0.67
C SER A 32 -17.08 -12.10 -1.60
N ARG A 33 -18.05 -11.57 -2.37
CA ARG A 33 -17.83 -10.37 -3.19
C ARG A 33 -17.52 -9.13 -2.37
N LYS A 34 -18.21 -8.94 -1.23
CA LYS A 34 -17.94 -7.81 -0.33
C LYS A 34 -16.58 -7.93 0.34
N LYS A 35 -16.22 -9.14 0.80
CA LYS A 35 -14.90 -9.45 1.38
C LYS A 35 -13.77 -9.21 0.39
N LEU A 36 -13.93 -9.60 -0.88
CA LEU A 36 -12.92 -9.34 -1.92
C LEU A 36 -12.68 -7.83 -2.12
N LYS A 37 -13.74 -7.02 -2.15
CA LYS A 37 -13.60 -5.56 -2.27
C LYS A 37 -12.88 -4.96 -1.08
N LEU A 38 -13.24 -5.40 0.13
CA LEU A 38 -12.58 -4.97 1.37
C LEU A 38 -11.09 -5.35 1.36
N ALA A 39 -10.76 -6.59 1.05
CA ALA A 39 -9.38 -7.07 0.99
C ALA A 39 -8.52 -6.29 -0.02
N MET A 40 -9.09 -5.92 -1.18
CA MET A 40 -8.40 -5.08 -2.17
C MET A 40 -8.17 -3.66 -1.67
N PHE A 41 -9.14 -3.10 -0.94
CA PHE A 41 -9.01 -1.78 -0.33
C PHE A 41 -7.97 -1.76 0.79
N ASP A 42 -8.01 -2.74 1.69
CA ASP A 42 -7.03 -2.89 2.77
C ASP A 42 -5.62 -3.05 2.19
N ARG A 43 -5.46 -3.86 1.15
CA ARG A 43 -4.17 -4.05 0.47
C ARG A 43 -3.66 -2.74 -0.16
N ARG A 44 -4.54 -1.92 -0.73
CA ARG A 44 -4.18 -0.59 -1.24
C ARG A 44 -3.71 0.31 -0.10
N LEU A 45 -4.47 0.40 0.98
CA LEU A 45 -4.12 1.21 2.14
C LEU A 45 -2.75 0.84 2.70
N VAL A 46 -2.45 -0.45 2.86
CA VAL A 46 -1.13 -0.91 3.33
C VAL A 46 0.01 -0.33 2.49
N ILE A 47 -0.12 -0.33 1.16
CA ILE A 47 0.92 0.20 0.26
C ILE A 47 1.02 1.73 0.37
N TYR A 48 -0.11 2.42 0.53
CA TYR A 48 -0.12 3.87 0.76
C TYR A 48 0.54 4.25 2.08
N ASP A 49 0.15 3.57 3.17
CA ASP A 49 0.66 3.81 4.51
C ASP A 49 2.15 3.50 4.59
N ALA A 50 2.64 2.44 3.95
CA ALA A 50 4.07 2.13 3.86
C ALA A 50 4.90 3.32 3.35
N LEU A 51 4.46 3.95 2.25
CA LEU A 51 5.16 5.06 1.64
C LEU A 51 4.98 6.35 2.44
N LYS A 52 3.77 6.59 2.96
CA LYS A 52 3.46 7.73 3.82
C LYS A 52 4.31 7.70 5.10
N ASP A 53 4.37 6.55 5.77
CA ASP A 53 5.07 6.38 7.03
C ASP A 53 6.59 6.54 6.84
N PHE A 54 7.14 6.03 5.75
CA PHE A 54 8.54 6.28 5.35
C PHE A 54 8.83 7.78 5.14
N LEU A 55 7.96 8.48 4.42
CA LEU A 55 8.17 9.92 4.16
C LEU A 55 7.97 10.77 5.41
N VAL A 56 7.02 10.40 6.28
CA VAL A 56 6.80 11.07 7.56
C VAL A 56 7.96 10.83 8.52
N SER A 57 8.51 9.61 8.59
CA SER A 57 9.70 9.33 9.39
C SER A 57 10.89 10.13 8.87
N PHE A 58 11.07 10.20 7.54
CA PHE A 58 12.10 11.04 6.93
C PHE A 58 11.90 12.53 7.24
N GLN A 59 10.69 13.08 7.17
CA GLN A 59 10.45 14.49 7.51
C GLN A 59 10.76 14.79 8.98
N ARG A 60 10.52 13.84 9.88
CA ARG A 60 10.78 14.00 11.32
C ARG A 60 12.27 13.93 11.63
N ASP A 61 12.96 12.93 11.08
CA ASP A 61 14.31 12.57 11.49
C ASP A 61 15.38 13.11 10.52
N LEU A 62 14.98 13.50 9.30
CA LEU A 62 15.84 13.92 8.18
C LEU A 62 16.94 12.91 7.84
N THR A 63 16.74 11.65 8.19
CA THR A 63 17.69 10.56 7.93
C THR A 63 16.95 9.39 7.34
N ILE A 64 17.63 8.65 6.46
CA ILE A 64 17.18 7.38 5.91
C ILE A 64 18.23 6.36 6.29
N ASP A 65 17.81 5.17 6.70
CA ASP A 65 18.68 4.01 6.78
C ASP A 65 18.34 2.98 5.68
N PHE A 66 19.27 2.08 5.42
CA PHE A 66 19.10 1.07 4.38
C PHE A 66 17.96 0.08 4.68
N GLU A 67 17.72 -0.22 5.96
CA GLU A 67 16.70 -1.17 6.40
C GLU A 67 15.28 -0.61 6.17
N GLN A 68 15.05 0.66 6.49
CA GLN A 68 13.84 1.41 6.20
C GLN A 68 13.54 1.45 4.70
N LEU A 69 14.56 1.73 3.87
CA LEU A 69 14.40 1.71 2.42
C LEU A 69 14.03 0.31 1.91
N GLN A 70 14.67 -0.74 2.44
CA GLN A 70 14.40 -2.12 2.04
C GLN A 70 13.00 -2.57 2.49
N GLU A 71 12.57 -2.23 3.70
CA GLU A 71 11.23 -2.50 4.21
C GLU A 71 10.18 -1.79 3.35
N MET A 72 10.35 -0.49 3.08
CA MET A 72 9.45 0.25 2.20
C MET A 72 9.34 -0.41 0.82
N ARG A 73 10.48 -0.78 0.19
CA ARG A 73 10.48 -1.49 -1.11
C ARG A 73 9.73 -2.82 -1.04
N ARG A 74 9.89 -3.59 0.03
CA ARG A 74 9.17 -4.86 0.26
C ARG A 74 7.67 -4.62 0.38
N GLN A 75 7.24 -3.60 1.10
CA GLN A 75 5.81 -3.32 1.29
C GLN A 75 5.15 -2.78 0.01
N LEU A 76 5.91 -2.05 -0.81
CA LEU A 76 5.49 -1.61 -2.15
C LEU A 76 5.39 -2.78 -3.17
N ALA A 77 5.86 -3.98 -2.82
CA ALA A 77 5.80 -5.14 -3.70
C ALA A 77 4.34 -5.48 -4.06
N GLY A 78 4.07 -5.52 -5.37
CA GLY A 78 2.73 -5.74 -5.90
C GLY A 78 1.87 -4.48 -6.04
N ALA A 79 2.44 -3.28 -5.84
CA ALA A 79 1.76 -2.03 -6.18
C ALA A 79 1.30 -2.01 -7.65
N GLU A 80 2.08 -2.61 -8.56
CA GLU A 80 1.77 -2.72 -9.98
C GLU A 80 0.42 -3.39 -10.30
N PHE A 81 -0.06 -4.26 -9.41
CA PHE A 81 -1.35 -4.94 -9.58
C PHE A 81 -2.54 -4.13 -9.07
N LEU A 82 -2.30 -3.16 -8.19
CA LEU A 82 -3.34 -2.42 -7.48
C LEU A 82 -3.52 -0.98 -7.96
N TYR A 83 -2.47 -0.42 -8.57
CA TYR A 83 -2.37 0.99 -8.93
C TYR A 83 -2.01 1.19 -10.40
N GLY A 84 -2.39 2.35 -10.94
CA GLY A 84 -2.05 2.74 -12.30
C GLY A 84 -0.59 3.24 -12.44
N PRO A 85 -0.11 3.40 -13.69
CA PRO A 85 1.29 3.69 -14.00
C PRO A 85 1.81 4.99 -13.37
N LYS A 86 0.94 5.99 -13.15
CA LYS A 86 1.32 7.24 -12.48
C LYS A 86 1.82 7.01 -11.05
N VAL A 87 1.14 6.14 -10.30
CA VAL A 87 1.54 5.81 -8.92
C VAL A 87 2.83 5.00 -8.92
N ILE A 88 2.95 4.04 -9.84
CA ILE A 88 4.16 3.21 -9.95
C ILE A 88 5.39 4.06 -10.28
N ALA A 89 5.26 4.99 -11.23
CA ALA A 89 6.33 5.92 -11.58
C ALA A 89 6.72 6.80 -10.40
N LEU A 90 5.75 7.33 -9.63
CA LEU A 90 6.04 8.13 -8.44
C LEU A 90 6.74 7.31 -7.34
N ASN A 91 6.31 6.07 -7.11
CA ASN A 91 6.94 5.19 -6.14
C ASN A 91 8.40 4.92 -6.50
N GLN A 92 8.67 4.66 -7.78
CA GLN A 92 10.03 4.47 -8.27
C GLN A 92 10.86 5.74 -8.13
N GLU A 93 10.30 6.91 -8.45
CA GLU A 93 10.98 8.20 -8.29
C GLU A 93 11.41 8.44 -6.83
N ILE A 94 10.53 8.15 -5.86
CA ILE A 94 10.82 8.30 -4.43
C ILE A 94 11.92 7.33 -3.99
N ILE A 95 11.84 6.09 -4.46
CA ILE A 95 12.86 5.08 -4.23
C ILE A 95 14.21 5.57 -4.75
N ASP A 96 14.25 6.13 -5.96
CA ASP A 96 15.49 6.61 -6.57
C ASP A 96 16.09 7.79 -5.77
N PHE A 97 15.25 8.72 -5.31
CA PHE A 97 15.71 9.80 -4.42
C PHE A 97 16.25 9.29 -3.09
N ALA A 98 15.62 8.27 -2.49
CA ALA A 98 16.08 7.69 -1.24
C ALA A 98 17.42 6.95 -1.42
N VAL A 99 17.60 6.22 -2.52
CA VAL A 99 18.88 5.58 -2.86
C VAL A 99 19.96 6.65 -3.06
N GLU A 100 19.67 7.68 -3.84
CA GLU A 100 20.62 8.76 -4.11
C GLU A 100 21.00 9.51 -2.82
N TYR A 101 20.02 9.73 -1.93
CA TYR A 101 20.26 10.32 -0.61
C TYR A 101 21.25 9.50 0.22
N LEU A 102 21.03 8.17 0.30
CA LEU A 102 21.94 7.26 1.00
C LEU A 102 23.34 7.28 0.39
N THR A 103 23.45 7.29 -0.94
CA THR A 103 24.76 7.36 -1.61
C THR A 103 25.47 8.67 -1.30
N VAL A 104 24.77 9.81 -1.34
CA VAL A 104 25.35 11.12 -1.00
C VAL A 104 25.77 11.18 0.46
N GLN A 105 24.96 10.63 1.38
CA GLN A 105 25.32 10.51 2.80
C GLN A 105 26.60 9.71 3.00
N ASP A 106 26.77 8.61 2.27
CA ASP A 106 27.98 7.79 2.35
C ASP A 106 29.20 8.55 1.81
N THR A 107 29.05 9.20 0.66
CA THR A 107 30.10 10.08 0.09
C THR A 107 30.46 11.20 1.05
N LEU A 108 29.49 11.83 1.72
CA LEU A 108 29.74 12.92 2.69
C LEU A 108 30.57 12.46 3.90
N LYS A 109 30.42 11.20 4.32
CA LYS A 109 31.29 10.61 5.36
C LYS A 109 32.70 10.40 4.84
N GLU A 110 32.85 9.90 3.61
CA GLU A 110 34.17 9.71 3.00
C GLU A 110 34.92 11.03 2.81
N VAL A 111 34.22 12.09 2.41
CA VAL A 111 34.82 13.43 2.17
C VAL A 111 34.81 14.34 3.40
N GLU A 112 34.49 13.83 4.59
CA GLU A 112 34.38 14.64 5.82
C GLU A 112 35.67 15.40 6.15
N HIS A 113 36.81 14.82 5.79
CA HIS A 113 38.15 15.37 6.02
C HIS A 113 38.60 16.41 4.98
N LEU A 114 37.83 16.60 3.90
CA LEU A 114 38.15 17.57 2.84
C LEU A 114 37.73 18.99 3.23
N SER A 115 38.21 19.98 2.47
CA SER A 115 37.85 21.39 2.69
C SER A 115 36.37 21.65 2.37
N ASP A 116 35.81 22.71 2.96
CA ASP A 116 34.39 23.08 2.77
C ASP A 116 34.05 23.34 1.28
N ASP A 117 34.98 23.87 0.49
CA ASP A 117 34.77 24.11 -0.94
C ASP A 117 34.67 22.80 -1.74
N GLU A 118 35.41 21.76 -1.34
CA GLU A 118 35.36 20.43 -1.97
C GLU A 118 34.11 19.64 -1.56
N ARG A 119 33.60 19.87 -0.34
CA ARG A 119 32.37 19.24 0.19
C ARG A 119 31.09 19.89 -0.30
N ARG A 120 31.17 21.16 -0.71
CA ARG A 120 30.04 21.98 -1.18
C ARG A 120 29.12 21.31 -2.20
N PRO A 121 29.60 20.64 -3.28
CA PRO A 121 28.72 19.96 -4.23
C PRO A 121 27.87 18.86 -3.57
N SER A 122 28.46 18.05 -2.70
CA SER A 122 27.76 16.95 -2.02
C SER A 122 26.72 17.48 -1.04
N LEU A 123 27.04 18.52 -0.27
CA LEU A 123 26.11 19.19 0.65
C LEU A 123 24.93 19.86 -0.09
N GLN A 124 25.19 20.48 -1.24
CA GLN A 124 24.12 21.04 -2.07
C GLN A 124 23.19 19.95 -2.61
N ARG A 125 23.76 18.80 -2.99
CA ARG A 125 23.00 17.66 -3.50
C ARG A 125 22.15 17.01 -2.42
N GLU A 126 22.71 16.81 -1.24
CA GLU A 126 21.97 16.36 -0.05
C GLU A 126 20.77 17.28 0.23
N LYS A 127 21.00 18.59 0.32
CA LYS A 127 19.92 19.57 0.54
C LYS A 127 18.83 19.49 -0.53
N ALA A 128 19.21 19.35 -1.80
CA ALA A 128 18.25 19.23 -2.90
C ALA A 128 17.41 17.95 -2.79
N LEU A 129 18.01 16.83 -2.41
CA LEU A 129 17.32 15.55 -2.20
C LEU A 129 16.39 15.61 -1.00
N THR A 130 16.84 16.19 0.11
CA THR A 130 16.00 16.41 1.30
C THR A 130 14.74 17.18 0.94
N LEU A 131 14.85 18.30 0.21
CA LEU A 131 13.70 19.08 -0.23
C LEU A 131 12.75 18.28 -1.13
N ARG A 132 13.28 17.45 -2.05
CA ARG A 132 12.49 16.61 -2.94
C ARG A 132 11.72 15.52 -2.20
N LEU A 133 12.35 14.89 -1.21
CA LEU A 133 11.75 13.86 -0.37
C LEU A 133 10.69 14.46 0.57
N VAL A 134 10.96 15.62 1.18
CA VAL A 134 9.97 16.34 1.99
C VAL A 134 8.74 16.69 1.15
N ALA A 135 8.93 17.22 -0.07
CA ALA A 135 7.84 17.56 -0.99
C ALA A 135 7.17 16.33 -1.63
N ALA A 136 7.74 15.13 -1.51
CA ALA A 136 7.15 13.92 -2.08
C ALA A 136 5.86 13.51 -1.36
N LEU A 137 5.71 13.83 -0.07
CA LEU A 137 4.54 13.43 0.71
C LEU A 137 3.22 13.97 0.12
N ASP A 138 3.20 15.24 -0.27
CA ASP A 138 2.02 15.87 -0.89
C ASP A 138 1.71 15.24 -2.26
N ARG A 139 2.75 14.93 -3.05
CA ARG A 139 2.61 14.26 -4.35
C ARG A 139 2.06 12.85 -4.20
N VAL A 140 2.50 12.13 -3.17
CA VAL A 140 1.98 10.79 -2.83
C VAL A 140 0.51 10.88 -2.46
N HIS A 141 0.13 11.82 -1.60
CA HIS A 141 -1.27 11.99 -1.22
C HIS A 141 -2.16 12.22 -2.45
N GLU A 142 -1.79 13.15 -3.33
CA GLU A 142 -2.57 13.46 -4.53
C GLU A 142 -2.59 12.32 -5.56
N ALA A 143 -1.49 11.59 -5.73
CA ALA A 143 -1.43 10.46 -6.66
C ALA A 143 -2.26 9.26 -6.19
N TYR A 144 -2.28 8.98 -4.89
CA TYR A 144 -2.98 7.84 -4.30
C TYR A 144 -4.47 8.10 -4.06
N LYS A 145 -4.86 9.35 -3.81
CA LYS A 145 -6.25 9.76 -3.51
C LYS A 145 -7.33 9.08 -4.36
N PRO A 146 -7.21 8.97 -5.70
CA PRO A 146 -8.23 8.31 -6.53
C PRO A 146 -8.47 6.83 -6.19
N TYR A 147 -7.48 6.17 -5.59
CA TYR A 147 -7.49 4.74 -5.26
C TYR A 147 -7.90 4.45 -3.81
N LEU A 148 -7.90 5.47 -2.95
CA LEU A 148 -8.24 5.40 -1.52
C LEU A 148 -9.74 5.55 -1.24
N HIS A 149 -10.59 5.34 -2.25
CA HIS A 149 -12.03 5.29 -2.11
C HIS A 149 -12.54 3.83 -2.08
N PHE A 150 -13.49 3.55 -1.20
CA PHE A 150 -14.13 2.24 -1.08
C PHE A 150 -14.87 1.82 -2.37
N THR A 151 -15.32 2.80 -3.14
CA THR A 151 -15.94 2.64 -4.45
C THR A 151 -14.98 3.05 -5.55
N ARG A 152 -14.66 2.10 -6.44
CA ARG A 152 -13.83 2.31 -7.65
C ARG A 152 -14.36 3.53 -8.41
N VAL A 153 -13.55 4.59 -8.55
CA VAL A 153 -13.79 5.59 -9.59
C VAL A 153 -13.68 4.84 -10.92
N LYS A 154 -14.77 4.86 -11.69
CA LYS A 154 -14.84 4.24 -13.02
C LYS A 154 -13.84 4.90 -13.97
#